data_AF-A0A6C0K135-F1
#
_entry.id   AF-A0A6C0K135-F1
#
_cell.length_a   1.000
_cell.length_b   1.000
_cell.length_c   1.000
_cell.angle_alpha   90.00
_cell.angle_beta   90.00
_cell.angle_gamma   90.00
#
_symmetry.space_group_name_H-M   'P 1'
#
loop_
_entity.id
_entity.type
_entity.pdbx_description
1 polymer ?
#
loop_
_entity_poly.entity_id
_entity_poly.type
_entity_poly.pdbx_seq_one_letter_code
_entity_poly.pdbx_strand_id
1 'polypeptide(L)'
;MSWTADDQHLYQHLERELADRPVSDNDKIDVLDAYKAYLDAYNKYYACIRARDMCGLPEEDPEYMILEDASSEAARVSNIAWENYYAIRRRLFR
;
A
#
# COMPACT_ATOMS: atom_id res chain seq x y z
N MET A 1 4.61 10.65 3.34
CA MET A 1 3.40 10.92 2.52
C MET A 1 2.20 10.82 3.44
N SER A 2 1.24 11.74 3.31
CA SER A 2 -0.03 11.66 4.06
C SER A 2 -1.02 10.81 3.29
N TRP A 3 -1.79 9.98 3.99
CA TRP A 3 -2.91 9.25 3.42
C TRP A 3 -3.99 10.18 2.91
N THR A 4 -4.66 9.76 1.84
CA THR A 4 -5.87 10.43 1.35
C THR A 4 -7.05 10.16 2.28
N ALA A 5 -8.13 10.92 2.14
CA ALA A 5 -9.36 10.66 2.88
C ALA A 5 -9.95 9.27 2.57
N ASP A 6 -9.81 8.82 1.32
CA ASP A 6 -10.24 7.50 0.88
C ASP A 6 -9.40 6.39 1.53
N ASP A 7 -8.08 6.54 1.59
CA ASP A 7 -7.20 5.58 2.27
C ASP A 7 -7.55 5.45 3.75
N GLN A 8 -7.79 6.58 4.42
CA GLN A 8 -8.21 6.59 5.83
C GLN A 8 -9.56 5.90 6.01
N HIS A 9 -10.51 6.13 5.09
CA HIS A 9 -11.81 5.48 5.13
C HIS A 9 -11.70 3.97 4.95
N LEU A 10 -10.91 3.50 3.98
CA LEU A 10 -10.65 2.09 3.74
C LEU A 10 -9.97 1.42 4.94
N TYR A 11 -8.98 2.06 5.54
CA TYR A 11 -8.29 1.55 6.71
C TYR A 11 -9.23 1.44 7.92
N GLN A 12 -9.99 2.50 8.22
CA GLN A 12 -10.98 2.49 9.31
C GLN A 12 -12.10 1.47 9.08
N HIS A 13 -12.49 1.25 7.82
CA HIS A 13 -13.46 0.23 7.48
C HIS A 13 -12.92 -1.17 7.84
N LEU A 14 -11.69 -1.48 7.44
CA LEU A 14 -11.03 -2.75 7.80
C LEU A 14 -10.88 -2.90 9.33
N GLU A 15 -10.49 -1.85 10.03
CA GLU A 15 -10.37 -1.86 11.50
C GLU A 15 -11.71 -2.22 12.16
N ARG A 16 -12.81 -1.63 11.70
CA ARG A 16 -14.17 -1.97 12.17
C ARG A 16 -14.57 -3.39 11.81
N GLU A 17 -14.28 -3.85 10.59
CA GLU A 17 -14.55 -5.24 10.18
C GLU A 17 -13.84 -6.27 11.07
N LEU A 18 -12.65 -5.95 11.57
CA LEU A 18 -11.84 -6.81 12.42
C LEU A 18 -12.20 -6.74 13.89
N ALA A 19 -12.73 -5.61 14.37
CA ALA A 19 -13.02 -5.38 15.79
C ALA A 19 -13.91 -6.48 16.39
N ASP A 20 -14.99 -6.85 15.68
CA ASP A 20 -15.99 -7.83 16.13
C ASP A 20 -15.63 -9.28 15.79
N ARG A 21 -14.47 -9.53 15.18
CA ARG A 21 -14.08 -10.89 14.76
C ARG A 21 -13.51 -11.69 15.93
N PRO A 22 -13.86 -12.99 16.04
CA PRO A 22 -13.35 -13.88 17.08
C PRO A 22 -11.92 -14.38 16.74
N VAL A 23 -11.03 -13.45 16.41
CA VAL A 23 -9.59 -13.67 16.19
C VAL A 23 -8.80 -12.95 17.28
N SER A 24 -7.56 -13.34 17.51
CA SER A 24 -6.75 -12.67 18.54
C SER A 24 -6.47 -11.21 18.14
N ASP A 25 -6.27 -10.33 19.13
CA ASP A 25 -5.93 -8.93 18.83
C ASP A 25 -4.58 -8.82 18.10
N ASN A 26 -3.66 -9.76 18.34
CA ASN A 26 -2.41 -9.86 17.57
C ASN A 26 -2.69 -10.14 16.09
N ASP A 27 -3.60 -11.07 15.78
CA ASP A 27 -3.99 -11.36 14.40
C ASP A 27 -4.65 -10.14 13.73
N LYS A 28 -5.44 -9.35 14.47
CA LYS A 28 -6.03 -8.10 13.96
C LYS A 28 -4.94 -7.08 13.64
N ILE A 29 -3.96 -6.91 14.53
CA ILE A 29 -2.81 -6.03 14.33
C ILE A 29 -2.02 -6.46 13.09
N ASP A 30 -1.72 -7.75 12.94
CA ASP A 30 -0.97 -8.27 11.79
C ASP A 30 -1.68 -7.98 10.46
N VAL A 31 -3.01 -8.14 10.40
CA VAL A 31 -3.81 -7.80 9.22
C VAL A 31 -3.77 -6.29 8.94
N LEU A 32 -3.92 -5.46 9.97
CA LEU A 32 -3.91 -4.00 9.85
C LEU A 32 -2.54 -3.48 9.43
N ASP A 33 -1.45 -4.01 9.97
CA ASP A 33 -0.08 -3.63 9.61
C ASP A 33 0.25 -4.04 8.17
N ALA A 34 -0.14 -5.24 7.75
CA ALA A 34 0.03 -5.67 6.36
C ALA A 34 -0.77 -4.78 5.39
N TYR A 35 -2.00 -4.40 5.76
CA TYR A 35 -2.83 -3.52 4.94
C TYR A 35 -2.28 -2.09 4.89
N LYS A 36 -1.77 -1.57 6.02
CA LYS A 36 -1.07 -0.29 6.10
C LYS A 36 0.15 -0.26 5.18
N ALA A 37 0.99 -1.29 5.23
CA ALA A 37 2.17 -1.41 4.38
C ALA A 37 1.80 -1.42 2.89
N TYR A 38 0.69 -2.07 2.52
CA TYR A 38 0.14 -2.03 1.18
C TYR A 38 -0.26 -0.59 0.78
N LEU A 39 -1.07 0.09 1.58
CA LEU A 39 -1.50 1.47 1.30
C LEU A 39 -0.32 2.44 1.17
N ASP A 40 0.69 2.31 2.04
CA ASP A 40 1.90 3.15 2.00
C ASP A 40 2.70 2.95 0.70
N ALA A 41 2.90 1.70 0.29
CA ALA A 41 3.61 1.36 -0.94
C ALA A 41 2.82 1.78 -2.19
N TYR A 42 1.51 1.55 -2.19
CA TYR A 42 0.60 1.96 -3.26
C TYR A 42 0.60 3.49 -3.42
N ASN A 43 0.49 4.23 -2.33
CA ASN A 43 0.55 5.70 -2.36
C ASN A 43 1.90 6.21 -2.87
N LYS A 44 3.01 5.56 -2.51
CA LYS A 44 4.33 5.89 -3.04
C LYS A 44 4.40 5.64 -4.55
N TYR A 45 3.88 4.52 -5.02
CA TYR A 45 3.82 4.20 -6.45
C TYR A 45 3.10 5.29 -7.25
N TYR A 46 1.89 5.68 -6.82
CA TYR A 46 1.14 6.75 -7.48
C TYR A 46 1.79 8.13 -7.37
N ALA A 47 2.46 8.42 -6.25
CA ALA A 47 3.20 9.67 -6.12
C ALA A 47 4.37 9.75 -7.11
N CYS A 48 5.12 8.65 -7.28
CA CYS A 48 6.19 8.57 -8.26
C CYS A 48 5.67 8.69 -9.69
N ILE A 49 4.56 8.01 -10.04
CA ILE A 49 3.92 8.16 -11.36
C ILE A 49 3.50 9.60 -11.60
N ARG A 50 2.78 10.23 -10.67
CA ARG A 50 2.33 11.62 -10.84
C ARG A 50 3.50 12.58 -10.98
N ALA A 51 4.57 12.39 -10.20
CA ALA A 51 5.77 13.21 -10.31
C ALA A 51 6.45 13.06 -11.68
N ARG A 52 6.55 11.81 -12.17
CA ARG A 52 7.12 11.50 -13.48
C ARG A 52 6.29 12.09 -14.62
N ASP A 53 4.97 11.94 -14.57
CA ASP A 53 4.06 12.44 -15.61
C ASP A 53 4.02 13.99 -15.62
N MET A 54 4.30 14.64 -14.49
CA MET A 54 4.28 16.10 -14.35
C MET A 54 5.65 16.78 -14.54
N CYS A 55 6.77 16.07 -14.44
CA CYS A 55 8.10 16.69 -14.53
C CYS A 55 8.43 17.19 -15.94
N GLY A 56 7.79 16.64 -16.98
CA GLY A 56 8.01 17.03 -18.38
C GLY A 56 9.43 16.73 -18.90
N LEU A 57 10.18 15.90 -18.18
CA LEU A 57 11.53 15.48 -18.55
C LEU A 57 11.48 14.37 -19.62
N PRO A 58 12.49 14.30 -20.51
CA PRO A 58 12.64 13.18 -21.42
C PRO A 58 12.97 11.88 -20.65
N GLU A 59 12.67 10.73 -21.24
CA GLU A 59 12.84 9.43 -20.58
C GLU A 59 14.31 9.12 -20.26
N GLU A 60 15.25 9.65 -21.04
CA GLU A 60 16.69 9.51 -20.81
C GLU A 60 17.23 10.43 -19.70
N ASP A 61 16.39 11.33 -19.16
CA ASP A 61 16.81 12.19 -18.07
C ASP A 61 17.05 11.37 -16.79
N PRO A 62 18.19 11.54 -16.11
CA PRO A 62 18.48 10.82 -14.87
C PRO A 62 17.39 10.96 -13.80
N GLU A 63 16.75 12.12 -13.69
CA GLU A 63 15.67 12.32 -12.72
C GLU A 63 14.39 11.58 -13.13
N TYR A 64 14.10 11.46 -14.43
CA TYR A 64 13.01 10.62 -14.93
C TYR A 64 13.26 9.16 -14.57
N MET A 65 14.46 8.65 -14.83
CA MET A 65 14.85 7.28 -14.50
C MET A 65 14.74 6.98 -13.00
N ILE A 66 15.15 7.92 -12.14
CA ILE A 66 15.01 7.78 -10.68
C ILE A 66 13.54 7.63 -10.27
N LEU A 67 12.63 8.41 -10.86
CA LEU A 67 11.19 8.32 -10.59
C LEU A 67 10.60 7.02 -11.13
N GLU A 68 11.06 6.56 -12.29
CA GLU A 68 10.66 5.27 -12.87
C GLU A 68 11.09 4.09 -11.99
N ASP A 69 12.36 4.04 -11.57
CA ASP A 69 12.90 3.03 -10.66
C ASP A 69 12.15 3.04 -9.32
N ALA A 70 11.93 4.22 -8.74
CA ALA A 70 11.19 4.38 -7.50
C ALA A 70 9.74 3.90 -7.62
N SER A 71 9.08 4.17 -8.76
CA SER A 71 7.72 3.69 -9.03
C SER A 71 7.70 2.17 -9.19
N SER A 72 8.65 1.59 -9.92
CA SER A 72 8.76 0.14 -10.14
C SER A 72 8.99 -0.60 -8.83
N GLU A 73 9.88 -0.09 -7.98
CA GLU A 73 10.13 -0.65 -6.65
C GLU A 73 8.90 -0.52 -5.74
N ALA A 74 8.22 0.64 -5.74
CA ALA A 74 7.01 0.82 -4.95
C ALA A 74 5.87 -0.11 -5.40
N ALA A 75 5.70 -0.33 -6.71
CA ALA A 75 4.75 -1.29 -7.25
C ALA A 75 5.06 -2.73 -6.79
N ARG A 76 6.34 -3.12 -6.83
CA ARG A 76 6.81 -4.42 -6.35
C ARG A 76 6.51 -4.61 -4.87
N VAL A 77 6.85 -3.63 -4.03
CA VAL A 77 6.57 -3.67 -2.59
C VAL A 77 5.07 -3.70 -2.30
N SER A 78 4.27 -2.91 -3.04
CA SER A 78 2.81 -2.92 -2.94
C SER A 78 2.22 -4.30 -3.22
N ASN A 79 2.70 -4.99 -4.26
CA ASN A 79 2.24 -6.34 -4.59
C ASN A 79 2.58 -7.34 -3.47
N ILE A 80 3.80 -7.29 -2.93
CA ILE A 80 4.21 -8.16 -1.82
C ILE A 80 3.35 -7.91 -0.57
N ALA A 81 3.12 -6.64 -0.23
CA ALA A 81 2.29 -6.28 0.92
C ALA A 81 0.83 -6.73 0.75
N TRP A 82 0.30 -6.61 -0.47
CA TRP A 82 -1.03 -7.14 -0.81
C TRP A 82 -1.12 -8.67 -0.66
N GLU A 83 -0.12 -9.40 -1.17
CA GLU A 83 -0.05 -10.86 -1.03
C GLU A 83 0.02 -11.28 0.44
N ASN A 84 0.83 -10.59 1.25
CA ASN A 84 0.93 -10.84 2.69
C ASN A 84 -0.40 -10.58 3.40
N TYR A 85 -1.02 -9.42 3.16
CA TYR A 85 -2.34 -9.09 3.69
C TYR A 85 -3.37 -10.17 3.35
N TYR A 86 -3.43 -10.58 2.08
CA TYR A 86 -4.38 -11.58 1.62
C TYR A 86 -4.09 -12.97 2.22
N ALA A 87 -2.82 -13.36 2.35
CA ALA A 87 -2.42 -14.61 2.97
C ALA A 87 -2.85 -14.69 4.44
N ILE A 88 -2.61 -13.61 5.21
CA ILE A 88 -3.03 -13.52 6.62
C ILE A 88 -4.56 -13.56 6.70
N ARG A 89 -5.26 -12.73 5.93
CA ARG A 89 -6.73 -12.69 5.92
C ARG A 89 -7.31 -14.07 5.57
N ARG A 90 -6.76 -14.76 4.58
CA ARG A 90 -7.21 -16.11 4.17
C ARG A 90 -6.98 -17.16 5.26
N ARG A 91 -5.89 -17.07 6.02
CA ARG A 91 -5.62 -17.98 7.15
C ARG A 91 -6.61 -17.80 8.29
N LEU A 92 -7.01 -16.55 8.57
CA LEU A 92 -7.85 -16.21 9.72
C LEU A 92 -9.35 -16.39 9.49
N PHE A 93 -9.81 -16.28 8.24
CA PHE A 93 -11.24 -16.25 7.92
C PHE A 93 -11.71 -17.38 6.99
N ARG A 94 -10.92 -18.45 6.86
CA ARG A 94 -11.37 -19.74 6.30
C ARG A 94 -11.92 -20.62 7.40
#